data_AF-A0AAW1AD63-F1
#
_entry.id   AF-A0AAW1AD63-F1
#
_cell.length_a   1.000
_cell.length_b   1.000
_cell.length_c   1.000
_cell.angle_alpha   90.00
_cell.angle_beta   90.00
_cell.angle_gamma   90.00
#
_symmetry.space_group_name_H-M   'P 1'
#
loop_
_entity.id
_entity.type
_entity.pdbx_description
1 polymer ?
#
loop_
_entity_poly.entity_id
_entity_poly.type
_entity_poly.pdbx_seq_one_letter_code
_entity_poly.pdbx_strand_id
1 'polypeptide(L)'
;MEGQQFCLRWHNFQNTLLSSLPKLLDGGYLTDVTLSAGGRHIHAHKIILSACSYYFKELFKDLSSLQHPVIVLPGMEYANLCALVTFMYNGEVNIYQEQLPALLAMADTLHIRGLADIAGVT
;
A
#
# COMPACT_ATOMS: atom_id res chain seq x y z
N MET A 1 0.46 -48.06 -0.33
CA MET A 1 -0.86 -47.41 -0.46
C MET A 1 -0.60 -45.93 -0.60
N GLU A 2 -0.82 -45.37 -1.79
CA GLU A 2 -0.78 -43.92 -1.96
C GLU A 2 -1.98 -43.32 -1.22
N GLY A 3 -1.72 -42.40 -0.28
CA GLY A 3 -2.76 -41.79 0.53
C GLY A 3 -3.69 -40.91 -0.31
N GLN A 4 -4.99 -40.97 -0.03
CA GLN A 4 -5.95 -40.06 -0.66
C GLN A 4 -5.63 -38.60 -0.29
N GLN A 5 -5.66 -37.72 -1.29
CA GLN A 5 -5.53 -36.28 -1.11
C GLN A 5 -6.89 -35.60 -1.33
N PHE A 6 -7.20 -34.62 -0.48
CA PHE A 6 -8.40 -33.79 -0.57
C PHE A 6 -8.02 -32.32 -0.75
N CYS A 7 -8.75 -31.61 -1.61
CA CYS A 7 -8.61 -30.17 -1.79
C CYS A 7 -9.84 -29.46 -1.21
N LEU A 8 -9.61 -28.65 -0.16
CA LEU A 8 -10.65 -27.83 0.45
C LEU A 8 -10.51 -26.39 -0.05
N ARG A 9 -11.63 -25.80 -0.46
CA ARG A 9 -11.68 -24.42 -0.93
C ARG A 9 -12.58 -23.60 -0.04
N TRP A 10 -12.06 -22.51 0.51
CA TRP A 10 -12.88 -21.49 1.12
C TRP A 10 -13.46 -20.57 0.04
N HIS A 11 -14.78 -20.66 -0.17
CA HIS A 11 -15.50 -19.77 -1.07
C HIS A 11 -15.35 -18.30 -0.62
N ASN A 12 -15.11 -17.38 -1.56
CA ASN A 12 -14.87 -15.95 -1.29
C ASN A 12 -13.67 -15.62 -0.39
N PHE A 13 -12.67 -16.52 -0.28
CA PHE A 13 -11.46 -16.26 0.52
C PHE A 13 -10.78 -14.95 0.17
N GLN A 14 -10.53 -14.71 -1.13
CA GLN A 14 -9.86 -13.48 -1.59
C GLN A 14 -10.63 -12.22 -1.21
N ASN A 15 -11.94 -12.17 -1.49
CA ASN A 15 -12.77 -11.01 -1.14
C ASN A 15 -12.82 -10.77 0.38
N THR A 16 -12.92 -11.83 1.17
CA THR A 16 -12.93 -11.74 2.63
C THR A 16 -11.60 -11.21 3.16
N LEU A 17 -10.48 -11.71 2.64
CA LEU A 17 -9.15 -11.26 3.01
C LEU A 17 -8.95 -9.79 2.62
N LEU A 18 -9.21 -9.43 1.37
CA LEU A 18 -9.01 -8.07 0.86
C LEU A 18 -9.87 -7.05 1.60
N SER A 19 -11.15 -7.35 1.86
CA SER A 19 -12.05 -6.46 2.62
C SER A 19 -11.70 -6.31 4.12
N SER A 20 -10.80 -7.16 4.64
CA SER A 20 -10.31 -7.05 6.02
C SER A 20 -9.10 -6.11 6.15
N LEU A 21 -8.29 -5.94 5.11
CA LEU A 21 -7.06 -5.15 5.16
C LEU A 21 -7.29 -3.67 5.51
N PRO A 22 -8.29 -2.96 4.94
CA PRO A 22 -8.58 -1.57 5.31
C PRO A 22 -8.99 -1.45 6.78
N LYS A 23 -9.73 -2.44 7.31
CA LYS A 23 -10.14 -2.45 8.73
C LYS A 23 -8.95 -2.63 9.67
N LEU A 24 -7.94 -3.42 9.27
CA LEU A 24 -6.69 -3.56 10.01
C LEU A 24 -5.91 -2.25 10.03
N LEU A 25 -5.87 -1.56 8.88
CA LEU A 25 -5.24 -0.24 8.75
C LEU A 25 -5.92 0.79 9.65
N ASP A 26 -7.25 0.93 9.54
CA ASP A 26 -8.03 1.90 10.31
C ASP A 26 -7.92 1.67 11.82
N GLY A 27 -7.84 0.40 12.24
CA GLY A 27 -7.64 0.01 13.63
C GLY A 27 -6.18 0.09 14.12
N GLY A 28 -5.22 0.34 13.23
CA GLY A 28 -3.79 0.34 13.56
C GLY A 28 -3.25 -1.03 14.00
N TYR A 29 -3.95 -2.12 13.68
CA TYR A 29 -3.56 -3.46 14.09
C TYR A 29 -2.40 -3.95 13.25
N LEU A 30 -1.32 -4.44 13.89
CA LEU A 30 -0.17 -5.04 13.20
C LEU A 30 0.57 -4.09 12.25
N THR A 31 0.34 -2.78 12.34
CA THR A 31 1.13 -1.81 11.58
C THR A 31 2.58 -1.82 12.07
N ASP A 32 3.52 -1.87 11.15
CA ASP A 32 4.95 -2.05 11.40
C ASP A 32 5.81 -1.00 10.69
N VAL A 33 5.18 0.03 10.11
CA VAL A 33 5.84 1.20 9.52
C VAL A 33 4.97 2.45 9.71
N THR A 34 5.62 3.61 9.79
CA THR A 34 4.95 4.92 9.76
C THR A 34 5.37 5.69 8.52
N LEU A 35 4.42 6.13 7.70
CA LEU A 35 4.66 7.06 6.59
C LEU A 35 4.40 8.48 7.07
N SER A 36 5.26 9.43 6.69
CA SER A 36 5.20 10.82 7.11
C SER A 36 5.23 11.77 5.93
N ALA A 37 4.23 12.65 5.84
CA ALA A 37 4.09 13.68 4.81
C ALA A 37 3.48 14.95 5.41
N GLY A 38 4.05 16.12 5.10
CA GLY A 38 3.53 17.40 5.60
C GLY A 38 3.41 17.52 7.13
N GLY A 39 4.30 16.86 7.89
CA GLY A 39 4.25 16.84 9.36
C GLY A 39 3.14 15.96 9.97
N ARG A 40 2.42 15.21 9.13
CA ARG A 40 1.37 14.26 9.55
C ARG A 40 1.78 12.83 9.22
N HIS A 41 1.17 11.87 9.90
CA HIS A 41 1.60 10.47 9.88
C HIS A 41 0.46 9.50 9.52
N ILE A 42 0.82 8.36 8.93
CA ILE A 42 -0.04 7.20 8.70
C ILE A 42 0.73 5.96 9.17
N HIS A 43 0.13 5.19 10.08
CA HIS A 43 0.61 3.85 10.40
C HIS A 43 0.14 2.88 9.33
N ALA A 44 1.01 1.99 8.85
CA ALA A 44 0.71 1.06 7.76
C ALA A 44 1.45 -0.27 7.93
N HIS A 45 1.19 -1.19 7.01
CA HIS A 45 1.83 -2.51 6.94
C HIS A 45 2.87 -2.55 5.80
N LYS A 46 4.12 -2.87 6.13
CA LYS A 46 5.21 -3.07 5.17
C LYS A 46 4.84 -4.07 4.09
N ILE A 47 4.14 -5.14 4.46
CA ILE A 47 3.75 -6.21 3.53
C ILE A 47 2.81 -5.71 2.42
N ILE A 48 1.82 -4.89 2.76
CA ILE A 48 0.86 -4.35 1.78
C ILE A 48 1.56 -3.33 0.89
N LEU A 49 2.32 -2.41 1.48
CA LEU A 49 3.11 -1.44 0.73
C LEU A 49 4.10 -2.13 -0.24
N SER A 50 4.78 -3.19 0.19
CA SER A 50 5.72 -3.96 -0.66
C SER A 50 5.04 -4.73 -1.79
N ALA A 51 3.81 -5.20 -1.56
CA ALA A 51 3.03 -5.89 -2.58
C ALA A 51 2.59 -4.94 -3.70
N CYS A 52 2.34 -3.68 -3.34
CA CYS A 52 1.85 -2.65 -4.25
C CYS A 52 2.96 -1.78 -4.88
N SER A 53 4.14 -1.69 -4.26
CA SER A 53 5.22 -0.79 -4.67
C SER A 53 6.58 -1.47 -4.66
N TYR A 54 7.27 -1.42 -5.80
CA TYR A 54 8.65 -1.92 -5.90
C TYR A 54 9.61 -1.11 -5.04
N TYR A 55 9.43 0.22 -4.98
CA TYR A 55 10.21 1.11 -4.13
C TYR A 55 10.13 0.70 -2.65
N PHE A 56 8.92 0.53 -2.10
CA PHE A 56 8.75 0.15 -0.71
C PHE A 56 9.29 -1.26 -0.43
N LYS A 57 9.15 -2.19 -1.38
CA LYS A 57 9.71 -3.54 -1.26
C LYS A 57 11.23 -3.52 -1.08
N GLU A 58 11.96 -2.80 -1.94
CA GLU A 58 13.42 -2.71 -1.83
C GLU A 58 13.82 -1.90 -0.58
N LEU A 59 13.12 -0.80 -0.29
CA LEU A 59 13.37 0.00 0.92
C LEU A 59 13.27 -0.83 2.20
N PHE A 60 12.21 -1.64 2.37
CA PHE A 60 12.05 -2.43 3.60
C PHE A 60 12.99 -3.63 3.69
N LYS A 61 13.54 -4.09 2.58
CA LYS A 61 14.63 -5.07 2.58
C LYS A 61 15.89 -4.46 3.19
N ASP A 62 16.22 -3.23 2.81
CA ASP A 62 17.37 -2.50 3.35
C ASP A 62 17.16 -2.09 4.82
N LEU A 63 15.92 -1.80 5.21
CA LEU A 63 15.53 -1.46 6.59
C LEU A 63 15.14 -2.68 7.43
N SER A 64 15.53 -3.90 7.05
CA SER A 64 15.08 -5.15 7.68
C SER A 64 15.45 -5.28 9.17
N SER A 65 16.49 -4.58 9.64
CA SER A 65 16.88 -4.54 11.05
C SER A 65 16.01 -3.59 11.90
N LEU A 66 15.20 -2.73 11.27
CA LEU A 66 14.34 -1.77 11.97
C LEU A 66 12.95 -2.37 12.18
N GLN A 67 12.56 -2.45 13.45
CA GLN A 67 11.24 -2.95 13.83
C GLN A 67 10.12 -2.09 13.24
N HIS A 68 10.18 -0.76 13.46
CA HIS A 68 9.13 0.19 13.05
C HIS A 68 9.73 1.47 12.46
N PRO A 69 10.23 1.44 11.21
CA PRO A 69 10.83 2.62 10.59
C PRO A 69 9.78 3.71 10.33
N VAL A 70 10.22 4.97 10.40
CA VAL A 70 9.45 6.14 9.96
C VAL A 70 10.00 6.59 8.62
N ILE A 71 9.18 6.49 7.57
CA ILE A 71 9.54 6.88 6.20
C ILE A 71 8.97 8.27 5.93
N VAL A 72 9.85 9.24 5.75
CA VAL A 72 9.47 10.60 5.38
C VAL A 72 9.43 10.70 3.86
N LEU A 73 8.35 11.27 3.32
CA LEU A 73 8.15 11.51 1.88
C LEU A 73 8.16 13.02 1.63
N PRO A 74 9.34 13.63 1.38
CA PRO A 74 9.46 15.07 1.21
C PRO A 74 8.69 15.56 -0.03
N GLY A 75 8.07 16.74 0.07
CA GLY A 75 7.31 17.33 -1.04
C GLY A 75 5.95 16.68 -1.30
N MET A 76 5.60 15.59 -0.61
CA MET A 76 4.28 14.99 -0.70
C MET A 76 3.29 15.70 0.23
N GLU A 77 2.15 16.11 -0.32
CA GLU A 77 1.01 16.53 0.48
C GLU A 77 0.38 15.34 1.20
N TYR A 78 -0.04 15.55 2.45
CA TYR A 78 -0.66 14.48 3.25
C TYR A 78 -1.92 13.90 2.59
N ALA A 79 -2.71 14.71 1.88
CA ALA A 79 -3.89 14.24 1.15
C ALA A 79 -3.52 13.23 0.05
N ASN A 80 -2.43 13.45 -0.67
CA ASN A 80 -1.93 12.52 -1.68
C ASN A 80 -1.38 11.24 -1.04
N LEU A 81 -0.70 11.35 0.11
CA LEU A 81 -0.28 10.18 0.89
C LEU A 81 -1.49 9.32 1.29
N CYS A 82 -2.54 9.94 1.84
CA CYS A 82 -3.78 9.25 2.18
C CYS A 82 -4.37 8.54 0.95
N ALA A 83 -4.49 9.25 -0.18
CA ALA A 83 -5.07 8.69 -1.38
C ALA A 83 -4.27 7.49 -1.93
N LEU A 84 -2.93 7.55 -1.93
CA LEU A 84 -2.08 6.43 -2.34
C LEU A 84 -2.23 5.23 -1.41
N VAL A 85 -2.25 5.46 -0.08
CA VAL A 85 -2.45 4.37 0.89
C VAL A 85 -3.85 3.76 0.73
N THR A 86 -4.89 4.58 0.59
CA THR A 86 -6.25 4.09 0.31
C THR A 86 -6.28 3.22 -0.95
N PHE A 87 -5.66 3.68 -2.04
CA PHE A 87 -5.55 2.90 -3.28
C PHE A 87 -4.86 1.55 -3.05
N MET A 88 -3.74 1.51 -2.31
CA MET A 88 -3.00 0.28 -2.03
C MET A 88 -3.79 -0.75 -1.20
N TYR A 89 -4.71 -0.30 -0.33
CA TYR A 89 -5.51 -1.18 0.53
C TYR A 89 -6.85 -1.58 -0.09
N ASN A 90 -7.45 -0.71 -0.91
CA ASN A 90 -8.77 -0.92 -1.48
C ASN A 90 -8.73 -1.37 -2.95
N GLY A 91 -7.61 -1.15 -3.64
CA GLY A 91 -7.51 -1.28 -5.10
C GLY A 91 -8.10 -0.10 -5.88
N GLU A 92 -8.69 0.88 -5.19
CA GLU A 92 -9.30 2.07 -5.77
C GLU A 92 -9.25 3.26 -4.81
N VAL A 93 -9.36 4.47 -5.35
CA VAL A 93 -9.47 5.70 -4.57
C VAL A 93 -10.28 6.74 -5.36
N ASN A 94 -11.08 7.52 -4.65
CA ASN A 94 -11.78 8.67 -5.22
C ASN A 94 -10.98 9.95 -4.90
N ILE A 95 -10.66 10.72 -5.93
CA ILE A 95 -9.95 11.99 -5.82
C ILE A 95 -10.62 13.04 -6.72
N TYR A 96 -10.34 14.32 -6.46
CA TYR A 96 -10.71 15.38 -7.38
C TYR A 96 -9.76 15.43 -8.59
N GLN A 97 -10.24 15.97 -9.71
CA GLN A 97 -9.50 16.02 -10.97
C GLN A 97 -8.17 16.78 -10.82
N GLU A 98 -8.16 17.85 -10.06
CA GLU A 98 -6.97 18.66 -9.77
C GLU A 98 -5.87 17.91 -9.01
N GLN A 99 -6.21 16.84 -8.27
CA GLN A 99 -5.25 16.02 -7.52
C GLN A 99 -4.58 14.96 -8.40
N LEU A 100 -5.21 14.59 -9.51
CA LEU A 100 -4.78 13.47 -10.35
C LEU A 100 -3.34 13.59 -10.84
N PRO A 101 -2.86 14.72 -11.38
CA PRO A 101 -1.48 14.83 -11.87
C PRO A 101 -0.45 14.61 -10.75
N ALA A 102 -0.68 15.22 -9.58
CA ALA A 102 0.21 15.07 -8.43
C ALA A 102 0.22 13.63 -7.89
N LEU A 103 -0.96 12.99 -7.83
CA LEU A 103 -1.07 11.61 -7.39
C LEU A 103 -0.33 10.65 -8.32
N LEU A 104 -0.49 10.79 -9.64
CA LEU A 104 0.17 9.95 -10.64
C LEU A 104 1.69 10.13 -10.62
N ALA A 105 2.19 11.36 -10.52
CA ALA A 105 3.62 11.63 -10.39
C ALA A 105 4.25 10.97 -9.15
N MET A 106 3.52 10.99 -8.02
CA MET A 106 3.96 10.31 -6.80
C MET A 106 3.86 8.79 -6.90
N ALA A 107 2.83 8.27 -7.57
CA ALA A 107 2.71 6.85 -7.83
C ALA A 107 3.85 6.34 -8.71
N ASP A 108 4.26 7.10 -9.71
CA ASP A 108 5.42 6.78 -10.55
C ASP A 108 6.73 6.79 -9.74
N THR A 109 6.96 7.85 -8.97
CA THR A 109 8.15 7.99 -8.08
C THR A 109 8.26 6.82 -7.11
N LEU A 110 7.14 6.35 -6.57
CA LEU A 110 7.07 5.23 -5.64
C LEU A 110 6.87 3.88 -6.35
N HIS A 111 6.86 3.84 -7.69
CA HIS A 111 6.62 2.65 -8.50
C HIS A 111 5.42 1.82 -8.00
N ILE A 112 4.28 2.48 -7.77
CA ILE A 112 3.03 1.87 -7.33
C ILE A 112 2.33 1.22 -8.52
N ARG A 113 2.19 -0.11 -8.46
CA ARG A 113 1.54 -0.92 -9.50
C ARG A 113 0.12 -0.46 -9.77
N GLY A 114 -0.27 -0.39 -11.04
CA GLY A 114 -1.62 0.00 -11.45
C GLY A 114 -1.87 1.51 -11.51
N LEU A 115 -0.98 2.34 -10.95
CA LEU A 115 -1.00 3.80 -11.11
C LEU A 115 0.23 4.31 -11.87
N ALA A 116 1.43 3.80 -11.57
CA ALA A 116 2.66 4.18 -12.26
C ALA A 116 2.60 3.88 -13.77
N ASP A 117 1.93 2.77 -14.15
CA ASP A 117 1.75 2.38 -15.55
C ASP A 117 0.89 3.38 -16.34
N ILE A 118 0.07 4.18 -15.66
CA ILE A 118 -0.80 5.21 -16.27
C ILE A 118 -0.02 6.51 -16.50
N ALA A 119 0.88 6.85 -15.57
CA ALA A 119 1.68 8.08 -15.64
C ALA A 119 2.64 8.09 -16.84
N GLY A 120 3.12 6.93 -17.30
CA GLY A 120 3.98 6.81 -18.48
C GLY A 120 3.26 6.93 -19.84
N VAL A 121 1.93 7.05 -19.84
CA VAL A 121 1.09 7.11 -21.07
C VAL A 121 0.51 8.52 -21.29
N THR A 122 0.72 9.45 -20.36
CA THR A 122 0.37 10.88 -20.48
C THR A 122 1.60 11.73 -20.70
#